data_AF-A0A363SW03-F1
#
_entry.id   AF-A0A363SW03-F1
#
_cell.length_a   1.000
_cell.length_b   1.000
_cell.length_c   1.000
_cell.angle_alpha   90.00
_cell.angle_beta   90.00
_cell.angle_gamma   90.00
#
_symmetry.space_group_name_H-M   'P 1'
#
loop_
_entity.id
_entity.type
_entity.pdbx_description
1 polymer ?
#
loop_
_entity_poly.entity_id
_entity_poly.type
_entity_poly.pdbx_seq_one_letter_code
_entity_poly.pdbx_strand_id
1 'polypeptide(L)'
;MRTIREVPWFYYVGAVILFVVVVLVSARLTLAFTSPPEVVLHGSLSSPKAENIFYLPMIQEAEPHSAIIIDHTSRDITQIPSVWIEAAKQNVVWSYGSTSHGTQIWAGADYISSHDSPPVYNFLKEWIIPPDQSNPPYLRMGYNSGFSWSASAFLANARNMLNSAPQANAFMWSWCGEMSWLSTGEVQQYLDMMTQLEGEYPEVRFVYMTGHTDGSTGDSTLNRNNNMVRNYVMANGKVLYDFADIESWLPDGTPYPNPDDSCPWCQSWCDSHPGTCPSPAISCAHSHSLNCYLKGQAFWWLSARLAGWDGTASIQGCSQ
;
A
#
# COMPACT_ATOMS: atom_id res chain seq x y z
N MET A 1 -22.59 50.26 -1.89
CA MET A 1 -23.76 50.15 -0.99
C MET A 1 -24.46 48.82 -1.22
N ARG A 2 -24.22 47.83 -0.34
CA ARG A 2 -25.23 46.95 0.26
C ARG A 2 -24.50 46.08 1.26
N THR A 3 -24.77 46.37 2.53
CA THR A 3 -24.25 45.76 3.74
C THR A 3 -24.89 44.39 3.96
N ILE A 4 -24.08 43.37 4.23
CA ILE A 4 -24.53 42.05 4.71
C ILE A 4 -24.44 42.08 6.23
N ARG A 5 -25.56 41.78 6.88
CA ARG A 5 -25.73 41.74 8.35
C ARG A 5 -25.13 40.47 8.92
N GLU A 6 -24.34 40.62 9.98
CA GLU A 6 -23.86 39.53 10.83
C GLU A 6 -24.96 39.03 11.77
N VAL A 7 -24.99 37.71 12.02
CA VAL A 7 -25.92 37.03 12.93
C VAL A 7 -25.14 36.57 14.18
N PRO A 8 -25.58 36.87 15.42
CA PRO A 8 -24.74 36.64 16.61
C PRO A 8 -24.74 35.19 17.15
N TRP A 9 -23.53 34.78 17.54
CA TRP A 9 -23.03 33.50 18.04
C TRP A 9 -23.52 33.01 19.43
N PHE A 10 -24.74 33.32 19.87
CA PHE A 10 -25.15 33.07 21.27
C PHE A 10 -26.05 31.85 21.54
N TYR A 11 -26.26 30.94 20.58
CA TYR A 11 -27.19 29.80 20.75
C TYR A 11 -26.57 28.41 20.94
N TYR A 12 -25.24 28.25 20.97
CA TYR A 12 -24.60 26.92 21.04
C TYR A 12 -24.02 26.50 22.40
N VAL A 13 -24.04 27.35 23.42
CA VAL A 13 -23.43 27.04 24.74
C VAL A 13 -24.43 26.38 25.71
N GLY A 14 -25.73 26.41 25.43
CA GLY A 14 -26.77 25.84 26.31
C GLY A 14 -27.03 24.33 26.15
N ALA A 15 -26.64 23.72 25.03
CA ALA A 15 -26.99 22.32 24.72
C ALA A 15 -25.94 21.28 25.15
N VAL A 16 -24.71 21.69 25.48
CA VAL A 16 -23.60 20.77 25.79
C VAL A 16 -23.53 20.40 27.28
N ILE A 17 -24.16 21.18 28.17
CA ILE A 17 -24.10 20.97 29.63
C ILE A 17 -25.11 19.92 30.12
N LEU A 18 -26.15 19.60 29.33
CA LEU A 18 -27.18 18.64 29.75
C LEU A 18 -26.82 17.15 29.51
N PHE A 19 -25.83 16.86 28.66
CA PHE A 19 -25.46 15.47 28.33
C PHE A 19 -24.43 14.85 29.28
N VAL A 20 -23.72 15.67 30.07
CA VAL A 20 -22.66 15.20 31.00
C VAL A 20 -23.22 14.76 32.37
N VAL A 21 -24.45 15.14 32.71
CA VAL A 21 -25.03 14.84 34.04
C VAL A 21 -25.81 13.51 34.08
N VAL A 22 -26.16 12.91 32.94
CA VAL A 22 -26.97 11.67 32.89
C VAL A 22 -26.13 10.38 32.96
N VAL A 23 -24.80 10.44 32.84
CA VAL A 23 -23.93 9.24 32.86
C VAL A 23 -23.39 8.89 34.26
N LEU A 24 -23.65 9.71 35.29
CA LEU A 24 -23.10 9.49 36.64
C LEU A 24 -24.04 8.80 37.65
N VAL A 25 -25.17 8.23 37.22
CA VAL A 25 -26.09 7.51 38.12
C VAL A 25 -26.51 6.15 37.57
N SER A 26 -25.55 5.25 37.31
CA SER A 26 -25.82 3.80 37.26
C SER A 26 -24.55 2.98 37.10
N ALA A 27 -23.82 2.77 38.21
CA ALA A 27 -22.93 1.61 38.37
C ALA A 27 -22.54 1.47 39.85
N ARG A 28 -23.41 0.85 40.66
CA ARG A 28 -22.99 0.20 41.90
C ARG A 28 -23.13 -1.31 41.70
N LEU A 29 -22.07 -1.94 41.22
CA LEU A 29 -21.91 -3.40 41.29
C LEU A 29 -21.05 -3.73 42.51
N THR A 30 -21.67 -4.34 43.51
CA THR A 30 -21.01 -4.92 44.68
C THR A 30 -20.45 -6.27 44.27
N LEU A 31 -19.13 -6.42 44.19
CA LEU A 31 -18.48 -7.73 44.04
C LEU A 31 -18.37 -8.40 45.41
N ALA A 32 -19.16 -9.45 45.62
CA ALA A 32 -19.00 -10.36 46.74
C ALA A 32 -17.92 -11.40 46.39
N PHE A 33 -16.82 -11.42 47.16
CA PHE A 33 -15.82 -12.48 47.08
C PHE A 33 -16.39 -13.75 47.72
N THR A 34 -16.57 -14.80 46.94
CA THR A 34 -16.75 -16.16 47.44
C THR A 34 -15.45 -16.91 47.24
N SER A 35 -14.91 -17.50 48.30
CA SER A 35 -13.71 -18.33 48.26
C SER A 35 -14.00 -19.67 47.56
N PRO A 36 -13.06 -20.22 46.75
CA PRO A 36 -13.25 -21.53 46.13
C PRO A 36 -13.15 -22.67 47.17
N PRO A 37 -13.76 -23.84 46.90
CA PRO A 37 -13.77 -24.96 47.83
C PRO A 37 -12.40 -25.65 47.91
N GLU A 38 -12.13 -26.18 49.08
CA GLU A 38 -10.93 -26.92 49.48
C GLU A 38 -10.88 -28.29 48.75
N VAL A 39 -9.82 -28.53 47.98
CA VAL A 39 -9.57 -29.82 47.32
C VAL A 39 -8.82 -30.72 48.29
N VAL A 40 -9.50 -31.73 48.83
CA VAL A 40 -8.88 -32.80 49.63
C VAL A 40 -8.16 -33.77 48.68
N LEU A 41 -6.83 -33.75 48.69
CA LEU A 41 -5.98 -34.72 48.00
C LEU A 41 -5.75 -35.94 48.90
N HIS A 42 -6.43 -37.05 48.61
CA HIS A 42 -6.00 -38.37 49.04
C HIS A 42 -5.13 -39.01 47.96
N GLY A 43 -3.85 -39.25 48.25
CA GLY A 43 -2.99 -40.02 47.36
C GLY A 43 -1.50 -39.85 47.66
N SER A 44 -0.94 -40.81 48.40
CA SER A 44 0.50 -40.99 48.53
C SER A 44 1.07 -41.47 47.20
N LEU A 45 1.90 -40.64 46.55
CA LEU A 45 2.83 -41.05 45.51
C LEU A 45 4.17 -40.34 45.73
N SER A 46 5.23 -41.14 45.78
CA SER A 46 6.63 -40.78 46.02
C SER A 46 7.14 -39.68 45.09
N SER A 47 7.79 -38.66 45.66
CA SER A 47 8.48 -37.58 44.92
C SER A 47 9.53 -38.10 43.94
N PRO A 48 9.48 -37.73 42.65
CA PRO A 48 10.67 -37.73 41.82
C PRO A 48 11.49 -36.46 42.12
N LYS A 49 12.83 -36.59 42.05
CA LYS A 49 13.77 -35.46 42.17
C LYS A 49 13.43 -34.39 41.14
N ALA A 50 13.38 -33.13 41.58
CA ALA A 50 13.26 -31.98 40.69
C ALA A 50 14.54 -31.86 39.85
N GLU A 51 14.44 -32.11 38.55
CA GLU A 51 15.45 -31.72 37.57
C GLU A 51 15.16 -30.29 37.12
N ASN A 52 16.17 -29.43 37.20
CA ASN A 52 16.10 -28.05 36.73
C ASN A 52 16.05 -28.04 35.19
N ILE A 53 14.86 -27.94 34.62
CA ILE A 53 14.67 -27.73 33.19
C ILE A 53 14.93 -26.25 32.90
N PHE A 54 16.10 -25.97 32.34
CA PHE A 54 16.39 -24.67 31.72
C PHE A 54 15.74 -24.61 30.35
N TYR A 55 14.69 -23.80 30.20
CA TYR A 55 14.16 -23.41 28.90
C TYR A 55 15.05 -22.29 28.34
N LEU A 56 15.95 -22.65 27.42
CA LEU A 56 16.58 -21.68 26.54
C LEU A 56 15.52 -21.18 25.56
N PRO A 57 15.25 -19.87 25.46
CA PRO A 57 14.43 -19.36 24.39
C PRO A 57 15.14 -19.67 23.08
N MET A 58 14.51 -20.47 22.21
CA MET A 58 14.94 -20.52 20.81
C MET A 58 14.61 -19.15 20.23
N ILE A 59 15.62 -18.30 20.08
CA ILE A 59 15.57 -17.18 19.15
C ILE A 59 15.56 -17.84 17.78
N GLN A 60 14.37 -18.03 17.23
CA GLN A 60 14.24 -18.37 15.83
C GLN A 60 14.59 -17.10 15.07
N GLU A 61 15.82 -17.04 14.53
CA GLU A 61 16.12 -16.03 13.52
C GLU A 61 15.09 -16.20 12.41
N ALA A 62 14.28 -15.15 12.18
CA ALA A 62 13.37 -15.15 11.05
C ALA A 62 14.25 -15.23 9.79
N GLU A 63 14.06 -16.29 9.00
CA GLU A 63 14.65 -16.39 7.67
C GLU A 63 14.37 -15.07 6.93
N PRO A 64 15.38 -14.45 6.29
CA PRO A 64 15.16 -13.19 5.60
C PRO A 64 14.04 -13.38 4.59
N HIS A 65 12.93 -12.67 4.81
CA HIS A 65 11.82 -12.66 3.86
C HIS A 65 12.37 -12.20 2.51
N SER A 66 12.19 -13.03 1.48
CA SER A 66 12.58 -12.64 0.12
C SER A 66 11.84 -11.37 -0.27
N ALA A 67 12.54 -10.43 -0.90
CA ALA A 67 11.95 -9.17 -1.34
C ALA A 67 10.78 -9.42 -2.32
N ILE A 68 9.68 -8.68 -2.16
CA ILE A 68 8.58 -8.70 -3.12
C ILE A 68 8.84 -7.60 -4.13
N ILE A 69 9.16 -7.97 -5.36
CA ILE A 69 9.41 -7.04 -6.47
C ILE A 69 8.22 -7.05 -7.42
N ILE A 70 7.69 -5.87 -7.72
CA ILE A 70 6.60 -5.65 -8.67
C ILE A 70 7.14 -4.78 -9.79
N ASP A 71 7.36 -5.38 -10.96
CA ASP A 71 8.04 -4.79 -12.10
C ASP A 71 7.25 -5.08 -13.41
N HIS A 72 7.87 -4.92 -14.59
CA HIS A 72 7.20 -5.20 -15.87
C HIS A 72 6.72 -6.65 -16.04
N THR A 73 7.20 -7.60 -15.25
CA THR A 73 6.71 -9.00 -15.27
C THR A 73 5.41 -9.18 -14.50
N SER A 74 5.04 -8.20 -13.68
CA SER A 74 3.91 -8.25 -12.75
C SER A 74 2.67 -7.50 -13.24
N ARG A 75 2.46 -7.37 -14.55
CA ARG A 75 1.38 -6.55 -15.15
C ARG A 75 0.31 -7.35 -15.90
N ASP A 76 0.31 -8.67 -15.81
CA ASP A 76 -0.77 -9.51 -16.34
C ASP A 76 -1.73 -9.94 -15.24
N ILE A 77 -2.74 -9.11 -14.97
CA ILE A 77 -3.72 -9.38 -13.90
C ILE A 77 -4.48 -10.70 -14.13
N THR A 78 -4.56 -11.23 -15.36
CA THR A 78 -5.25 -12.50 -15.62
C THR A 78 -4.56 -13.71 -14.98
N GLN A 79 -3.29 -13.57 -14.59
CA GLN A 79 -2.55 -14.60 -13.87
C GLN A 79 -2.83 -14.62 -12.37
N ILE A 80 -3.48 -13.60 -11.82
CA ILE A 80 -3.82 -13.54 -10.40
C ILE A 80 -4.99 -14.50 -10.15
N PRO A 81 -4.81 -15.58 -9.36
CA PRO A 81 -5.91 -16.47 -9.03
C PRO A 81 -7.02 -15.72 -8.30
N SER A 82 -8.29 -16.03 -8.60
CA SER A 82 -9.45 -15.30 -8.04
C SER A 82 -9.49 -15.24 -6.52
N VAL A 83 -9.00 -16.29 -5.84
CA VAL A 83 -8.86 -16.30 -4.36
C VAL A 83 -7.98 -15.17 -3.85
N TRP A 84 -6.93 -14.80 -4.58
CA TRP A 84 -6.01 -13.73 -4.21
C TRP A 84 -6.53 -12.35 -4.60
N ILE A 85 -7.37 -12.25 -5.64
CA ILE A 85 -8.14 -11.03 -5.92
C ILE A 85 -9.10 -10.76 -4.77
N GLU A 86 -9.86 -11.76 -4.32
CA GLU A 86 -10.78 -11.61 -3.18
C GLU A 86 -10.04 -11.34 -1.88
N ALA A 87 -8.93 -12.04 -1.62
CA ALA A 87 -8.11 -11.80 -0.44
C ALA A 87 -7.50 -10.38 -0.45
N ALA A 88 -7.09 -9.85 -1.60
CA ALA A 88 -6.61 -8.48 -1.71
C ALA A 88 -7.71 -7.47 -1.34
N LYS A 89 -8.93 -7.64 -1.88
CA LYS A 89 -10.06 -6.76 -1.55
C LYS A 89 -10.47 -6.82 -0.07
N GLN A 90 -10.37 -7.99 0.55
CA GLN A 90 -10.73 -8.21 1.95
C GLN A 90 -9.67 -7.71 2.93
N ASN A 91 -8.39 -8.00 2.62
CA ASN A 91 -7.31 -7.94 3.61
C ASN A 91 -6.28 -6.84 3.33
N VAL A 92 -6.32 -6.15 2.19
CA VAL A 92 -5.38 -5.06 1.90
C VAL A 92 -6.12 -3.74 1.87
N VAL A 93 -5.66 -2.80 2.70
CA VAL A 93 -6.21 -1.44 2.78
C VAL A 93 -5.06 -0.45 2.67
N TRP A 94 -5.08 0.35 1.61
CA TRP A 94 -3.98 1.22 1.21
C TRP A 94 -4.08 2.61 1.84
N SER A 95 -2.96 3.10 2.37
CA SER A 95 -2.69 4.52 2.57
C SER A 95 -1.62 4.95 1.57
N TYR A 96 -1.97 5.79 0.60
CA TYR A 96 -1.10 6.12 -0.52
C TYR A 96 -0.89 7.62 -0.68
N GLY A 97 0.32 8.09 -0.38
CA GLY A 97 0.72 9.45 -0.70
C GLY A 97 1.28 9.51 -2.13
N SER A 98 0.96 10.57 -2.88
CA SER A 98 1.60 10.81 -4.17
C SER A 98 1.84 12.27 -4.50
N THR A 99 2.74 12.51 -5.45
CA THR A 99 2.76 13.69 -6.31
C THR A 99 1.91 13.42 -7.58
N SER A 100 2.06 14.24 -8.63
CA SER A 100 1.32 14.11 -9.89
C SER A 100 1.53 12.78 -10.62
N HIS A 101 2.76 12.25 -10.71
CA HIS A 101 3.02 11.00 -11.45
C HIS A 101 2.42 9.78 -10.75
N GLY A 102 2.37 9.78 -9.41
CA GLY A 102 1.75 8.67 -8.68
C GLY A 102 0.25 8.52 -8.92
N THR A 103 -0.43 9.58 -9.38
CA THR A 103 -1.85 9.50 -9.76
C THR A 103 -2.12 8.49 -10.89
N GLN A 104 -1.09 8.15 -11.66
CA GLN A 104 -1.17 7.17 -12.73
C GLN A 104 -1.58 5.78 -12.24
N ILE A 105 -1.19 5.39 -11.02
CA ILE A 105 -1.49 4.06 -10.47
C ILE A 105 -2.99 3.90 -10.25
N TRP A 106 -3.61 4.82 -9.51
CA TRP A 106 -5.05 4.71 -9.27
C TRP A 106 -5.87 5.04 -10.52
N ALA A 107 -5.37 5.85 -11.46
CA ALA A 107 -6.06 6.08 -12.73
C ALA A 107 -6.17 4.78 -13.55
N GLY A 108 -5.11 3.96 -13.53
CA GLY A 108 -5.14 2.61 -14.08
C GLY A 108 -6.12 1.68 -13.34
N ALA A 109 -6.07 1.68 -12.00
CA ALA A 109 -6.96 0.85 -11.19
C ALA A 109 -8.45 1.24 -11.35
N ASP A 110 -8.75 2.55 -11.43
CA ASP A 110 -10.08 3.09 -11.73
C ASP A 110 -10.57 2.58 -13.09
N TYR A 111 -9.72 2.63 -14.13
CA TYR A 111 -10.06 2.12 -15.47
C TYR A 111 -10.37 0.62 -15.44
N ILE A 112 -9.50 -0.19 -14.82
CA ILE A 112 -9.68 -1.64 -14.70
C ILE A 112 -11.01 -1.95 -13.99
N SER A 113 -11.30 -1.23 -12.90
CA SER A 113 -12.53 -1.41 -12.12
C SER A 113 -13.81 -1.03 -12.86
N SER A 114 -13.73 -0.11 -13.83
CA SER A 114 -14.91 0.46 -14.49
C SER A 114 -15.16 -0.05 -15.90
N HIS A 115 -14.12 -0.46 -16.62
CA HIS A 115 -14.20 -0.79 -18.05
C HIS A 115 -13.67 -2.18 -18.41
N ASP A 116 -12.66 -2.70 -17.71
CA ASP A 116 -11.97 -3.91 -18.12
C ASP A 116 -12.64 -5.18 -17.59
N SER A 117 -12.75 -5.33 -16.26
CA SER A 117 -13.35 -6.54 -15.66
C SER A 117 -14.28 -6.25 -14.48
N PRO A 118 -15.29 -5.37 -14.60
CA PRO A 118 -16.26 -5.18 -13.52
C PRO A 118 -17.09 -6.47 -13.29
N PRO A 119 -17.30 -6.95 -12.05
CA PRO A 119 -16.86 -6.41 -10.76
C PRO A 119 -15.61 -7.09 -10.16
N VAL A 120 -14.85 -7.84 -10.97
CA VAL A 120 -13.70 -8.68 -10.52
C VAL A 120 -12.67 -7.82 -9.79
N TYR A 121 -12.18 -6.78 -10.46
CA TYR A 121 -11.16 -5.84 -9.97
C TYR A 121 -11.78 -4.53 -9.45
N ASN A 122 -12.79 -4.67 -8.60
CA ASN A 122 -13.45 -3.54 -7.96
C ASN A 122 -12.48 -2.72 -7.09
N PHE A 123 -12.32 -1.44 -7.40
CA PHE A 123 -11.45 -0.49 -6.70
C PHE A 123 -12.22 0.76 -6.26
N LEU A 124 -11.92 1.25 -5.04
CA LEU A 124 -12.44 2.50 -4.51
C LEU A 124 -11.33 3.29 -3.83
N LYS A 125 -11.44 4.61 -3.91
CA LYS A 125 -10.54 5.53 -3.23
C LYS A 125 -11.25 6.77 -2.72
N GLU A 126 -10.72 7.33 -1.64
CA GLU A 126 -11.17 8.59 -1.04
C GLU A 126 -9.98 9.37 -0.46
N TRP A 127 -10.14 10.67 -0.28
CA TRP A 127 -9.10 11.54 0.25
C TRP A 127 -8.72 11.17 1.69
N ILE A 128 -7.45 10.78 1.87
CA ILE A 128 -6.77 10.39 3.12
C ILE A 128 -7.32 9.12 3.78
N ILE A 129 -8.63 9.02 3.99
CA ILE A 129 -9.26 7.91 4.69
C ILE A 129 -9.80 6.92 3.66
N PRO A 130 -9.34 5.65 3.65
CA PRO A 130 -9.91 4.63 2.77
C PRO A 130 -11.43 4.52 2.99
N PRO A 131 -12.24 4.44 1.92
CA PRO A 131 -13.70 4.28 2.02
C PRO A 131 -14.09 3.08 2.89
N ASP A 132 -15.30 3.03 3.41
CA ASP A 132 -15.83 1.81 4.04
C ASP A 132 -15.92 0.65 3.04
N GLN A 133 -15.85 -0.58 3.55
CA GLN A 133 -16.03 -1.77 2.70
C GLN A 133 -17.50 -1.89 2.27
N SER A 134 -17.73 -2.48 1.09
CA SER A 134 -19.07 -2.73 0.58
C SER A 134 -19.24 -4.17 0.10
N ASN A 135 -20.44 -4.50 -0.40
CA ASN A 135 -20.76 -5.81 -0.98
C ASN A 135 -21.28 -5.61 -2.42
N PRO A 136 -20.59 -6.11 -3.46
CA PRO A 136 -19.34 -6.90 -3.44
C PRO A 136 -18.15 -6.11 -2.88
N PRO A 137 -17.09 -6.78 -2.36
CA PRO A 137 -15.94 -6.10 -1.77
C PRO A 137 -15.12 -5.34 -2.83
N TYR A 138 -14.41 -4.32 -2.36
CA TYR A 138 -13.49 -3.49 -3.14
C TYR A 138 -12.10 -3.51 -2.52
N LEU A 139 -11.08 -3.38 -3.37
CA LEU A 139 -9.76 -2.93 -2.93
C LEU A 139 -9.86 -1.44 -2.64
N ARG A 140 -9.41 -1.00 -1.47
CA ARG A 140 -9.68 0.36 -0.96
C ARG A 140 -8.40 1.12 -0.70
N MET A 141 -8.42 2.40 -1.04
CA MET A 141 -7.29 3.31 -0.86
C MET A 141 -7.71 4.65 -0.26
N GLY A 142 -7.04 5.06 0.81
CA GLY A 142 -6.98 6.46 1.24
C GLY A 142 -5.81 7.12 0.53
N TYR A 143 -6.07 8.13 -0.31
CA TYR A 143 -5.02 8.78 -1.09
C TYR A 143 -4.79 10.23 -0.69
N ASN A 144 -3.56 10.71 -0.85
CA ASN A 144 -3.25 12.14 -0.76
C ASN A 144 -2.26 12.53 -1.86
N SER A 145 -2.78 13.18 -2.89
CA SER A 145 -2.02 13.63 -4.06
C SER A 145 -1.36 15.01 -3.91
N GLY A 146 -1.43 15.60 -2.71
CA GLY A 146 -1.00 16.97 -2.42
C GLY A 146 0.40 17.05 -1.81
N PHE A 147 1.12 15.94 -1.75
CA PHE A 147 2.48 15.94 -1.22
C PHE A 147 3.43 16.67 -2.18
N SER A 148 4.46 17.28 -1.61
CA SER A 148 5.69 17.67 -2.28
C SER A 148 6.87 17.07 -1.52
N TRP A 149 7.98 16.77 -2.21
CA TRP A 149 9.16 16.26 -1.53
C TRP A 149 9.76 17.32 -0.61
N SER A 150 9.75 17.02 0.68
CA SER A 150 10.52 17.67 1.74
C SER A 150 10.59 16.66 2.87
N ALA A 151 11.78 16.40 3.42
CA ALA A 151 11.95 15.35 4.42
C ALA A 151 11.02 15.51 5.63
N SER A 152 10.87 16.73 6.14
CA SER A 152 9.98 17.01 7.27
C SER A 152 8.51 16.87 6.91
N ALA A 153 8.12 17.31 5.71
CA ALA A 153 6.74 17.20 5.23
C ALA A 153 6.37 15.74 4.95
N PHE A 154 7.30 14.95 4.41
CA PHE A 154 7.10 13.54 4.11
C PHE A 154 6.68 12.75 5.36
N LEU A 155 7.47 12.80 6.43
CA LEU A 155 7.14 12.11 7.68
C LEU A 155 5.85 12.62 8.30
N ALA A 156 5.64 13.95 8.33
CA ALA A 156 4.43 14.53 8.90
C ALA A 156 3.18 14.07 8.15
N ASN A 157 3.23 14.06 6.81
CA ASN A 157 2.11 13.63 5.98
C ASN A 157 1.87 12.12 6.06
N ALA A 158 2.93 11.30 6.04
CA ALA A 158 2.81 9.85 6.18
C ALA A 158 2.15 9.48 7.53
N ARG A 159 2.63 10.07 8.63
CA ARG A 159 2.03 9.89 9.96
C ARG A 159 0.58 10.38 9.99
N ASN A 160 0.28 11.54 9.40
CA ASN A 160 -1.08 12.05 9.35
C ASN A 160 -2.03 11.06 8.65
N MET A 161 -1.63 10.53 7.49
CA MET A 161 -2.44 9.55 6.76
C MET A 161 -2.63 8.26 7.56
N LEU A 162 -1.54 7.69 8.07
CA LEU A 162 -1.58 6.43 8.84
C LEU A 162 -2.37 6.56 10.14
N ASN A 163 -2.24 7.69 10.86
CA ASN A 163 -3.02 7.94 12.08
C ASN A 163 -4.50 8.21 11.78
N SER A 164 -4.82 8.78 10.62
CA SER A 164 -6.20 9.06 10.20
C SER A 164 -6.91 7.81 9.66
N ALA A 165 -6.14 6.80 9.25
CA ALA A 165 -6.64 5.55 8.70
C ALA A 165 -6.06 4.34 9.46
N PRO A 166 -6.41 4.13 10.73
CA PRO A 166 -5.89 3.01 11.53
C PRO A 166 -6.22 1.62 10.95
N GLN A 167 -7.17 1.53 10.02
CA GLN A 167 -7.49 0.31 9.27
C GLN A 167 -6.53 0.03 8.10
N ALA A 168 -5.70 1.00 7.70
CA ALA A 168 -4.73 0.82 6.63
C ALA A 168 -3.58 -0.08 7.08
N ASN A 169 -3.21 -1.05 6.25
CA ASN A 169 -2.15 -2.02 6.54
C ASN A 169 -1.12 -2.12 5.40
N ALA A 170 -1.21 -1.23 4.42
CA ALA A 170 -0.21 -1.05 3.38
C ALA A 170 0.02 0.44 3.13
N PHE A 171 1.28 0.86 3.08
CA PHE A 171 1.67 2.24 2.80
C PHE A 171 2.61 2.31 1.59
N MET A 172 2.39 3.28 0.71
CA MET A 172 3.27 3.57 -0.40
C MET A 172 3.34 5.09 -0.65
N TRP A 173 4.48 5.54 -1.18
CA TRP A 173 4.73 6.93 -1.57
C TRP A 173 5.29 7.00 -2.99
N SER A 174 4.80 7.94 -3.80
CA SER A 174 5.30 8.16 -5.16
C SER A 174 5.98 9.49 -5.36
N TRP A 175 7.13 9.44 -6.04
CA TRP A 175 7.88 10.57 -6.58
C TRP A 175 7.15 11.25 -7.74
N CYS A 176 7.48 12.52 -7.98
CA CYS A 176 7.38 13.18 -9.28
C CYS A 176 8.75 12.98 -9.98
N GLY A 177 9.38 14.05 -10.46
CA GLY A 177 10.71 14.00 -11.06
C GLY A 177 11.89 14.00 -10.07
N GLU A 178 11.67 14.05 -8.75
CA GLU A 178 12.74 14.33 -7.78
C GLU A 178 13.94 13.38 -7.91
N MET A 179 13.68 12.12 -8.22
CA MET A 179 14.72 11.11 -8.40
C MET A 179 15.74 11.47 -9.49
N SER A 180 15.42 12.36 -10.43
CA SER A 180 16.35 12.84 -11.47
C SER A 180 17.37 13.87 -10.99
N TRP A 181 17.20 14.48 -9.81
CA TRP A 181 18.15 15.48 -9.28
C TRP A 181 18.55 15.31 -7.82
N LEU A 182 17.86 14.46 -7.04
CA LEU A 182 18.26 14.20 -5.65
C LEU A 182 19.69 13.67 -5.56
N SER A 183 20.41 14.14 -4.54
CA SER A 183 21.70 13.58 -4.13
C SER A 183 21.52 12.19 -3.53
N THR A 184 22.60 11.40 -3.49
CA THR A 184 22.59 10.10 -2.81
C THR A 184 22.25 10.22 -1.33
N GLY A 185 22.63 11.33 -0.68
CA GLY A 185 22.29 11.60 0.72
C GLY A 185 20.78 11.82 0.94
N GLU A 186 20.10 12.49 0.02
CA GLU A 186 18.64 12.67 0.10
C GLU A 186 17.87 11.37 -0.19
N VAL A 187 18.35 10.56 -1.13
CA VAL A 187 17.77 9.22 -1.35
C VAL A 187 18.00 8.33 -0.13
N GLN A 188 19.17 8.38 0.49
CA GLN A 188 19.41 7.65 1.74
C GLN A 188 18.48 8.15 2.85
N GLN A 189 18.28 9.47 2.97
CA GLN A 189 17.33 10.03 3.94
C GLN A 189 15.91 9.50 3.73
N TYR A 190 15.45 9.35 2.48
CA TYR A 190 14.17 8.70 2.18
C TYR A 190 14.12 7.26 2.71
N LEU A 191 15.15 6.46 2.43
CA LEU A 191 15.21 5.06 2.87
C LEU A 191 15.20 4.95 4.40
N ASP A 192 15.94 5.83 5.08
CA ASP A 192 15.98 5.91 6.55
C ASP A 192 14.61 6.32 7.12
N MET A 193 13.91 7.28 6.50
CA MET A 193 12.57 7.70 6.91
C MET A 193 11.52 6.62 6.68
N MET A 194 11.58 5.87 5.59
CA MET A 194 10.72 4.70 5.36
C MET A 194 10.94 3.64 6.45
N THR A 195 12.21 3.36 6.78
CA THR A 195 12.57 2.43 7.88
C THR A 195 12.06 2.92 9.23
N GLN A 196 12.14 4.24 9.47
CA GLN A 196 11.58 4.84 10.68
C GLN A 196 10.06 4.63 10.75
N LEU A 197 9.33 4.85 9.67
CA LEU A 197 7.89 4.64 9.64
C LEU A 197 7.51 3.17 9.83
N GLU A 198 8.28 2.22 9.28
CA GLU A 198 8.10 0.79 9.57
C GLU A 198 8.20 0.48 11.07
N GLY A 199 9.16 1.09 11.78
CA GLY A 199 9.30 0.94 13.22
C GLY A 199 8.17 1.61 14.03
N GLU A 200 7.61 2.70 13.51
CA GLU A 200 6.49 3.43 14.14
C GLU A 200 5.14 2.74 13.90
N TYR A 201 4.98 2.03 12.79
CA TYR A 201 3.73 1.38 12.36
C TYR A 201 3.97 -0.10 12.01
N PRO A 202 4.25 -0.97 13.00
CA PRO A 202 4.68 -2.35 12.76
C PRO A 202 3.62 -3.26 12.12
N GLU A 203 2.34 -2.86 12.14
CA GLU A 203 1.24 -3.58 11.49
C GLU A 203 1.04 -3.19 10.02
N VAL A 204 1.79 -2.19 9.54
CA VAL A 204 1.70 -1.66 8.18
C VAL A 204 2.86 -2.19 7.34
N ARG A 205 2.55 -2.67 6.14
CA ARG A 205 3.57 -3.05 5.16
C ARG A 205 3.95 -1.86 4.30
N PHE A 206 5.22 -1.49 4.34
CA PHE A 206 5.75 -0.38 3.58
C PHE A 206 6.26 -0.84 2.21
N VAL A 207 5.79 -0.16 1.17
CA VAL A 207 6.19 -0.39 -0.21
C VAL A 207 7.07 0.77 -0.66
N TYR A 208 8.31 0.43 -0.99
CA TYR A 208 9.28 1.34 -1.58
C TYR A 208 9.00 1.46 -3.08
N MET A 209 9.40 2.57 -3.68
CA MET A 209 9.03 2.88 -5.06
C MET A 209 10.18 3.59 -5.78
N THR A 210 10.47 3.19 -7.01
CA THR A 210 11.37 3.95 -7.89
C THR A 210 10.66 5.20 -8.45
N GLY A 211 11.44 6.17 -8.93
CA GLY A 211 10.90 7.30 -9.70
C GLY A 211 10.38 6.87 -11.08
N HIS A 212 9.84 7.82 -11.85
CA HIS A 212 9.52 7.60 -13.26
C HIS A 212 10.76 7.72 -14.15
N THR A 213 10.68 7.20 -15.36
CA THR A 213 11.68 7.37 -16.42
C THR A 213 11.61 8.78 -17.02
N ASP A 214 12.75 9.33 -17.44
CA ASP A 214 12.83 10.70 -17.99
C ASP A 214 13.63 10.79 -19.30
N GLY A 215 13.84 9.64 -19.97
CA GLY A 215 14.66 9.52 -21.17
C GLY A 215 16.16 9.40 -20.89
N SER A 216 16.61 9.55 -19.64
CA SER A 216 18.01 9.34 -19.29
C SER A 216 18.38 7.85 -19.26
N THR A 217 19.57 7.53 -19.74
CA THR A 217 20.08 6.16 -19.83
C THR A 217 21.46 6.04 -19.18
N GLY A 218 21.93 4.80 -18.98
CA GLY A 218 23.23 4.52 -18.37
C GLY A 218 23.32 5.01 -16.92
N ASP A 219 24.48 5.54 -16.53
CA ASP A 219 24.78 5.98 -15.16
C ASP A 219 24.20 7.36 -14.79
N SER A 220 23.00 7.68 -15.29
CA SER A 220 22.30 8.93 -14.98
C SER A 220 22.00 9.07 -13.49
N THR A 221 21.78 10.30 -13.02
CA THR A 221 21.33 10.56 -11.64
C THR A 221 20.06 9.78 -11.30
N LEU A 222 19.09 9.74 -12.21
CA LEU A 222 17.85 8.99 -12.06
C LEU A 222 18.13 7.49 -11.89
N ASN A 223 18.90 6.89 -12.81
CA ASN A 223 19.17 5.45 -12.78
C ASN A 223 19.95 5.06 -11.53
N ARG A 224 20.95 5.86 -11.13
CA ARG A 224 21.67 5.69 -9.86
C ARG A 224 20.69 5.69 -8.68
N ASN A 225 19.80 6.69 -8.59
CA ASN A 225 18.87 6.84 -7.48
C ASN A 225 17.83 5.71 -7.44
N ASN A 226 17.26 5.32 -8.59
CA ASN A 226 16.36 4.17 -8.69
C ASN A 226 17.06 2.88 -8.27
N ASN A 227 18.32 2.70 -8.67
CA ASN A 227 19.12 1.55 -8.27
C ASN A 227 19.45 1.55 -6.77
N MET A 228 19.60 2.70 -6.12
CA MET A 228 19.73 2.76 -4.66
C MET A 228 18.48 2.18 -3.96
N VAL A 229 17.28 2.54 -4.42
CA VAL A 229 16.02 2.00 -3.86
C VAL A 229 15.92 0.49 -4.12
N ARG A 230 16.18 0.04 -5.36
CA ARG A 230 16.18 -1.39 -5.71
C ARG A 230 17.14 -2.19 -4.84
N ASN A 231 18.38 -1.74 -4.73
CA ASN A 231 19.41 -2.41 -3.95
C ASN A 231 19.06 -2.46 -2.46
N TYR A 232 18.51 -1.36 -1.91
CA TYR A 232 18.05 -1.34 -0.54
C TYR A 232 16.94 -2.36 -0.28
N VAL A 233 15.94 -2.43 -1.17
CA VAL A 233 14.84 -3.38 -1.03
C VAL A 233 15.33 -4.83 -1.10
N MET A 234 16.17 -5.15 -2.09
CA MET A 234 16.72 -6.50 -2.24
C MET A 234 17.58 -6.91 -1.05
N ALA A 235 18.44 -6.01 -0.55
CA ALA A 235 19.33 -6.29 0.58
C ALA A 235 18.59 -6.47 1.91
N ASN A 236 17.40 -5.89 2.06
CA ASN A 236 16.65 -5.88 3.32
C ASN A 236 15.32 -6.64 3.25
N GLY A 237 15.06 -7.40 2.18
CA GLY A 237 13.84 -8.21 2.05
C GLY A 237 12.55 -7.38 2.03
N LYS A 238 12.58 -6.17 1.45
CA LYS A 238 11.44 -5.23 1.46
C LYS A 238 10.50 -5.46 0.27
N VAL A 239 9.47 -4.62 0.17
CA VAL A 239 8.53 -4.60 -0.96
C VAL A 239 8.86 -3.43 -1.89
N LEU A 240 8.99 -3.69 -3.19
CA LEU A 240 9.25 -2.70 -4.23
C LEU A 240 8.10 -2.65 -5.24
N TYR A 241 7.62 -1.44 -5.52
CA TYR A 241 6.87 -1.12 -6.74
C TYR A 241 7.81 -0.39 -7.71
N ASP A 242 8.30 -1.08 -8.73
CA ASP A 242 9.32 -0.57 -9.65
C ASP A 242 8.67 0.18 -10.83
N PHE A 243 8.26 1.41 -10.55
CA PHE A 243 7.58 2.29 -11.50
C PHE A 243 8.43 2.55 -12.76
N ALA A 244 9.74 2.80 -12.60
CA ALA A 244 10.65 3.00 -13.73
C ALA A 244 10.79 1.74 -14.58
N ASP A 245 10.86 0.56 -13.95
CA ASP A 245 10.94 -0.69 -14.71
C ASP A 245 9.66 -0.92 -15.51
N ILE A 246 8.47 -0.75 -14.92
CA ILE A 246 7.19 -0.92 -15.66
C ILE A 246 7.14 -0.05 -16.94
N GLU A 247 7.71 1.16 -16.92
CA GLU A 247 7.77 2.07 -18.09
C GLU A 247 8.83 1.70 -19.13
N SER A 248 9.80 0.86 -18.74
CA SER A 248 11.00 0.55 -19.54
C SER A 248 10.82 -0.65 -20.47
N TRP A 249 9.65 -1.30 -20.48
CA TRP A 249 9.43 -2.53 -21.25
C TRP A 249 8.11 -2.49 -22.04
N LEU A 250 8.19 -2.88 -23.31
CA LEU A 250 7.00 -3.16 -24.12
C LEU A 250 6.21 -4.33 -23.53
N PRO A 251 4.87 -4.42 -23.72
CA PRO A 251 4.04 -5.48 -23.16
C PRO A 251 4.47 -6.93 -23.48
N ASP A 252 5.21 -7.17 -24.57
CA ASP A 252 5.78 -8.49 -24.90
C ASP A 252 7.06 -8.85 -24.13
N GLY A 253 7.55 -7.95 -23.27
CA GLY A 253 8.81 -8.15 -22.54
C GLY A 253 10.05 -7.72 -23.31
N THR A 254 9.92 -6.94 -24.39
CA THR A 254 11.06 -6.30 -25.04
C THR A 254 11.46 -5.01 -24.30
N PRO A 255 12.74 -4.81 -23.93
CA PRO A 255 13.17 -3.59 -23.28
C PRO A 255 13.16 -2.43 -24.28
N TYR A 256 12.69 -1.26 -23.84
CA TYR A 256 12.72 -0.04 -24.65
C TYR A 256 13.99 0.76 -24.31
N PRO A 257 14.77 1.23 -25.30
CA PRO A 257 16.12 1.75 -25.06
C PRO A 257 16.16 3.11 -24.37
N ASN A 258 15.19 4.00 -24.63
CA ASN A 258 15.16 5.36 -24.09
C ASN A 258 13.75 5.67 -23.52
N PRO A 259 13.32 4.96 -22.47
CA PRO A 259 11.98 5.17 -21.92
C PRO A 259 11.92 6.53 -21.24
N ASP A 260 10.81 7.21 -21.41
CA ASP A 260 10.46 8.42 -20.67
C ASP A 260 8.99 8.36 -20.24
N ASP A 261 8.61 9.28 -19.35
CA ASP A 261 7.28 9.33 -18.76
C ASP A 261 6.16 9.59 -19.77
N SER A 262 6.44 10.20 -20.93
CA SER A 262 5.45 10.37 -22.00
C SER A 262 5.03 9.05 -22.66
N CYS A 263 5.81 7.99 -22.46
CA CYS A 263 5.68 6.69 -23.11
C CYS A 263 5.77 6.75 -24.65
N PRO A 264 6.96 7.04 -25.22
CA PRO A 264 7.13 7.26 -26.66
C PRO A 264 6.80 6.03 -27.51
N TRP A 265 6.84 4.84 -26.92
CA TRP A 265 6.50 3.58 -27.58
C TRP A 265 5.02 3.21 -27.52
N CYS A 266 4.26 3.80 -26.59
CA CYS A 266 2.89 3.35 -26.32
C CYS A 266 1.97 3.48 -27.54
N GLN A 267 2.00 4.60 -28.26
CA GLN A 267 1.11 4.80 -29.42
C GLN A 267 1.40 3.77 -30.52
N SER A 268 2.68 3.59 -30.86
CA SER A 268 3.10 2.61 -31.87
C SER A 268 2.73 1.18 -31.47
N TRP A 269 2.80 0.88 -30.16
CA TRP A 269 2.33 -0.39 -29.63
C TRP A 269 0.82 -0.58 -29.84
N CYS A 270 0.01 0.42 -29.46
CA CYS A 270 -1.45 0.38 -29.64
C CYS A 270 -1.86 0.21 -31.11
N ASP A 271 -1.18 0.90 -32.03
CA ASP A 271 -1.48 0.84 -33.46
C ASP A 271 -1.18 -0.55 -34.05
N SER A 272 -0.13 -1.21 -33.54
CA SER A 272 0.27 -2.56 -33.96
C SER A 272 -0.48 -3.69 -33.23
N HIS A 273 -1.14 -3.39 -32.10
CA HIS A 273 -1.90 -4.34 -31.29
C HIS A 273 -3.32 -3.82 -31.00
N PRO A 274 -4.21 -3.77 -32.03
CA PRO A 274 -5.57 -3.26 -31.84
C PRO A 274 -6.32 -4.03 -30.74
N GLY A 275 -6.93 -3.27 -29.82
CA GLY A 275 -7.72 -3.82 -28.71
C GLY A 275 -6.95 -4.08 -27.41
N THR A 276 -5.61 -3.91 -27.38
CA THR A 276 -4.84 -4.08 -26.14
C THR A 276 -4.69 -2.80 -25.32
N CYS A 277 -5.00 -1.64 -25.91
CA CYS A 277 -4.87 -0.36 -25.23
C CYS A 277 -6.22 0.13 -24.68
N PRO A 278 -6.21 0.85 -23.54
CA PRO A 278 -7.43 1.36 -22.93
C PRO A 278 -8.31 2.16 -23.90
N SER A 279 -9.55 1.73 -24.02
CA SER A 279 -10.63 2.44 -24.71
C SER A 279 -11.87 2.44 -23.80
N PRO A 280 -12.37 3.60 -23.33
CA PRO A 280 -11.85 4.95 -23.60
C PRO A 280 -10.44 5.18 -23.04
N ALA A 281 -9.75 6.19 -23.58
CA ALA A 281 -8.42 6.57 -23.10
C ALA A 281 -8.46 7.01 -21.63
N ILE A 282 -7.47 6.58 -20.85
CA ILE A 282 -7.26 7.00 -19.46
C ILE A 282 -6.64 8.39 -19.46
N SER A 283 -7.18 9.31 -18.65
CA SER A 283 -6.53 10.58 -18.33
C SER A 283 -5.30 10.33 -17.47
N CYS A 284 -4.18 10.03 -18.12
CA CYS A 284 -2.94 9.62 -17.49
C CYS A 284 -2.01 10.83 -17.29
N ALA A 285 -1.65 11.13 -16.04
CA ALA A 285 -0.82 12.30 -15.73
C ALA A 285 0.57 12.17 -16.37
N HIS A 286 0.93 13.13 -17.24
CA HIS A 286 2.24 13.21 -17.93
C HIS A 286 2.60 12.00 -18.81
N SER A 287 1.66 11.11 -19.09
CA SER A 287 1.95 9.84 -19.77
C SER A 287 0.84 9.42 -20.73
N HIS A 288 1.12 8.41 -21.53
CA HIS A 288 0.14 7.75 -22.38
C HIS A 288 -0.78 6.82 -21.57
N SER A 289 -2.04 6.66 -21.98
CA SER A 289 -3.04 5.85 -21.26
C SER A 289 -2.60 4.40 -20.97
N LEU A 290 -1.88 3.78 -21.91
CA LEU A 290 -1.35 2.43 -21.74
C LEU A 290 -0.43 2.33 -20.50
N ASN A 291 0.43 3.30 -20.23
CA ASN A 291 1.31 3.26 -19.05
C ASN A 291 0.52 3.27 -17.74
N CYS A 292 -0.54 4.08 -17.63
CA CYS A 292 -1.44 4.03 -16.47
C CYS A 292 -2.09 2.65 -16.33
N TYR A 293 -2.54 2.05 -17.43
CA TYR A 293 -3.16 0.73 -17.41
C TYR A 293 -2.21 -0.34 -16.88
N LEU A 294 -0.98 -0.41 -17.42
CA LEU A 294 0.05 -1.35 -16.96
C LEU A 294 0.39 -1.17 -15.47
N LYS A 295 0.38 0.07 -14.97
CA LYS A 295 0.59 0.37 -13.55
C LYS A 295 -0.60 -0.02 -12.69
N GLY A 296 -1.82 0.22 -13.15
CA GLY A 296 -3.02 -0.29 -12.49
C GLY A 296 -3.00 -1.81 -12.36
N GLN A 297 -2.54 -2.50 -13.41
CA GLN A 297 -2.38 -3.95 -13.41
C GLN A 297 -1.32 -4.41 -12.39
N ALA A 298 -0.14 -3.78 -12.40
CA ALA A 298 0.92 -4.05 -11.42
C ALA A 298 0.49 -3.77 -9.98
N PHE A 299 -0.36 -2.77 -9.75
CA PHE A 299 -0.92 -2.48 -8.43
C PHE A 299 -1.87 -3.57 -7.91
N TRP A 300 -2.68 -4.18 -8.78
CA TRP A 300 -3.47 -5.35 -8.43
C TRP A 300 -2.60 -6.55 -8.10
N TRP A 301 -1.54 -6.77 -8.89
CA TRP A 301 -0.56 -7.82 -8.61
C TRP A 301 0.12 -7.62 -7.26
N LEU A 302 0.59 -6.40 -6.96
CA LEU A 302 1.14 -6.03 -5.66
C LEU A 302 0.15 -6.32 -4.54
N SER A 303 -1.11 -5.92 -4.70
CA SER A 303 -2.15 -6.13 -3.70
C SER A 303 -2.42 -7.61 -3.46
N ALA A 304 -2.38 -8.45 -4.49
CA ALA A 304 -2.48 -9.90 -4.36
C ALA A 304 -1.27 -10.52 -3.65
N ARG A 305 -0.04 -10.07 -3.96
CA ARG A 305 1.18 -10.49 -3.24
C ARG A 305 1.11 -10.13 -1.76
N LEU A 306 0.66 -8.91 -1.45
CA LEU A 306 0.39 -8.49 -0.08
C LEU A 306 -0.77 -9.27 0.56
N ALA A 307 -1.74 -9.76 -0.20
CA ALA A 307 -2.77 -10.63 0.38
C ALA A 307 -2.23 -12.02 0.80
N GLY A 308 -1.03 -12.40 0.36
CA GLY A 308 -0.37 -13.66 0.67
C GLY A 308 -0.05 -14.52 -0.56
N TRP A 309 -0.34 -14.05 -1.77
CA TRP A 309 -0.01 -14.78 -2.99
C TRP A 309 1.51 -14.89 -3.17
N ASP A 310 1.99 -16.08 -3.48
CA ASP A 310 3.41 -16.33 -3.76
C ASP A 310 3.89 -15.72 -5.09
N GLY A 311 2.97 -15.31 -5.96
CA GLY A 311 3.27 -14.71 -7.26
C GLY A 311 3.45 -15.73 -8.39
N THR A 312 3.13 -17.00 -8.13
CA THR A 312 3.11 -18.04 -9.17
C THR A 312 1.70 -18.17 -9.74
N ALA A 313 1.61 -18.18 -11.08
CA ALA A 313 0.35 -18.54 -11.73
C ALA A 313 -0.01 -19.97 -11.30
N SER A 314 -1.25 -20.19 -10.87
CA SER A 314 -1.71 -21.55 -10.57
C SER A 314 -1.61 -22.36 -11.86
N ILE A 315 -0.65 -23.29 -11.93
CA ILE A 315 -0.66 -24.32 -12.96
C ILE A 315 -1.93 -25.11 -12.66
N GLN A 316 -2.99 -24.91 -13.46
CA GLN A 316 -4.10 -25.84 -13.50
C GLN A 316 -3.50 -27.17 -13.94
N GLY A 317 -3.15 -28.00 -12.97
CA GLY A 317 -2.82 -29.39 -13.19
C GLY A 317 -4.05 -30.06 -13.77
N CYS A 318 -4.12 -30.11 -15.10
CA CYS A 318 -4.87 -31.16 -15.77
C CYS A 318 -4.18 -32.47 -15.41
N SER A 319 -4.66 -33.13 -14.35
CA SER A 319 -4.53 -34.56 -14.25
C SER A 319 -5.47 -35.17 -15.29
N GLN A 320 -4.88 -35.66 -16.38
CA GLN A 320 -5.47 -36.77 -17.14
C GLN A 320 -4.91 -38.08 -16.58
#